data_AF-A0A975MNB0-F1
#
_entry.id   AF-A0A975MNB0-F1
#
_cell.length_a   1.000
_cell.length_b   1.000
_cell.length_c   1.000
_cell.angle_alpha   90.00
_cell.angle_beta   90.00
_cell.angle_gamma   90.00
#
_symmetry.space_group_name_H-M   'P 1'
#
loop_
_entity.id
_entity.type
_entity.pdbx_description
1 polymer ?
#
loop_
_entity_poly.entity_id
_entity_poly.type
_entity_poly.pdbx_seq_one_letter_code
_entity_poly.pdbx_strand_id
1 'polypeptide(L)' 'MPNFQELYQQANQLPPLEKLHLAELLLSDLDTPNPEIDAIWRDTAQQRWQAYQEGKLKTVSYAEVMQKYK' A
#
# COMPACT_ATOMS: atom_id res chain seq x y z
N MET A 1 12.72 -25.30 -14.95
CA MET A 1 12.09 -23.96 -14.82
C MET A 1 13.19 -22.92 -14.84
N PRO A 2 13.00 -21.77 -15.50
CA PRO A 2 14.02 -20.75 -15.54
C PRO A 2 14.35 -20.23 -14.13
N ASN A 3 15.63 -19.95 -13.88
CA ASN A 3 16.06 -19.33 -12.62
C ASN A 3 15.80 -17.81 -12.62
N PHE A 4 15.98 -17.15 -11.48
CA PHE A 4 15.68 -15.72 -11.34
C PHE A 4 16.46 -14.83 -12.32
N GLN A 5 17.73 -15.17 -12.60
CA GLN A 5 18.54 -14.40 -13.54
C GLN A 5 18.06 -14.58 -14.98
N GLU A 6 17.64 -15.78 -15.36
CA GLU A 6 17.07 -16.06 -16.68
C GLU A 6 15.74 -15.32 -16.90
N LEU A 7 14.87 -15.28 -15.88
CA LEU A 7 13.62 -14.51 -15.92
C LEU A 7 13.87 -13.01 -16.04
N TYR A 8 14.84 -12.48 -15.30
CA TYR A 8 15.24 -11.07 -15.40
C TYR A 8 15.75 -10.73 -16.81
N GLN A 9 16.60 -11.58 -17.39
CA GLN A 9 17.11 -11.34 -18.74
C GLN A 9 15.99 -11.34 -19.78
N GLN A 10 15.02 -12.25 -19.67
CA GLN A 10 13.84 -12.29 -20.55
C GLN A 10 12.99 -11.02 -20.41
N ALA A 11 12.68 -10.60 -19.18
CA ALA A 11 11.94 -9.37 -18.94
C ALA A 11 12.70 -8.13 -19.41
N ASN A 12 14.04 -8.14 -19.32
CA ASN A 12 14.86 -7.01 -19.72
C ASN A 12 14.94 -6.81 -21.24
N GLN A 13 14.70 -7.86 -22.03
CA GLN A 13 14.63 -7.83 -23.49
C GLN A 13 13.34 -7.17 -24.03
N LEU A 14 12.32 -6.99 -23.19
CA LEU A 14 11.07 -6.35 -23.58
C LEU A 14 11.27 -4.85 -23.90
N PRO A 15 10.53 -4.31 -24.89
CA PRO A 15 10.41 -2.87 -25.10
C PRO A 15 10.00 -2.14 -23.81
N PRO A 16 10.36 -0.86 -23.63
CA PRO A 16 10.09 -0.14 -22.38
C PRO A 16 8.64 -0.18 -21.91
N LEU A 17 7.68 -0.06 -22.84
CA LEU A 17 6.25 -0.07 -22.51
C LEU A 17 5.76 -1.45 -22.07
N GLU A 18 6.21 -2.52 -22.74
CA GLU A 18 5.86 -3.90 -22.37
C GLU A 18 6.49 -4.29 -21.02
N LYS A 19 7.70 -3.80 -20.75
CA LYS A 19 8.38 -3.99 -19.46
C LYS A 19 7.61 -3.31 -18.33
N LEU A 20 7.11 -2.08 -18.55
CA LEU A 20 6.25 -1.40 -17.59
C LEU A 20 4.96 -2.18 -17.33
N HIS A 21 4.30 -2.64 -18.40
CA HIS A 21 3.08 -3.42 -18.28
C HIS A 21 3.28 -4.74 -17.51
N LEU A 22 4.39 -5.44 -17.77
CA LEU A 22 4.77 -6.64 -17.01
C LEU A 22 4.99 -6.32 -15.52
N ALA A 23 5.65 -5.20 -15.21
CA ALA A 23 5.85 -4.78 -13.84
C ALA A 23 4.52 -4.47 -13.12
N GLU A 24 3.58 -3.81 -13.80
CA GLU A 24 2.24 -3.54 -13.27
C GLU A 24 1.47 -4.83 -12.96
N LEU A 25 1.48 -5.80 -13.88
CA LEU A 25 0.83 -7.10 -13.68
C LEU A 25 1.42 -7.85 -12.47
N LEU A 26 2.76 -7.92 -12.38
CA LEU A 26 3.43 -8.56 -11.26
C LEU A 26 3.13 -7.86 -9.93
N LEU A 27 3.09 -6.53 -9.93
CA LEU A 27 2.72 -5.76 -8.74
C LEU A 27 1.26 -6.02 -8.36
N SER A 28 0.33 -6.05 -9.32
CA SER A 28 -1.08 -6.34 -9.02
C SER A 28 -1.31 -7.74 -8.46
N ASP A 29 -0.56 -8.74 -8.91
CA ASP A 29 -0.63 -10.09 -8.38
C ASP A 29 -0.10 -10.15 -6.93
N LEU A 30 0.96 -9.38 -6.64
CA LEU A 30 1.54 -9.28 -5.30
C LEU A 30 0.68 -8.43 -4.35
N ASP A 31 -0.06 -7.46 -4.87
CA ASP A 31 -0.98 -6.58 -4.14
C ASP A 31 -2.36 -7.22 -3.95
N THR A 32 -2.38 -8.54 -3.74
CA THR A 32 -3.62 -9.27 -3.45
C THR A 32 -4.10 -8.89 -2.05
N PRO A 33 -5.30 -8.32 -1.89
CA PRO A 33 -5.83 -7.95 -0.59
C PRO A 33 -5.98 -9.21 0.27
N ASN A 34 -5.47 -9.15 1.50
CA ASN A 34 -5.67 -10.21 2.47
C ASN A 34 -6.95 -9.89 3.28
N PRO A 35 -8.03 -10.67 3.12
CA PRO A 35 -9.31 -10.35 3.76
C PRO A 35 -9.25 -10.32 5.29
N GLU A 36 -8.35 -11.10 5.89
CA GLU A 36 -8.14 -11.09 7.35
C GLU A 36 -7.51 -9.78 7.79
N ILE A 37 -6.47 -9.33 7.08
CA ILE A 37 -5.82 -8.04 7.34
C ILE A 37 -6.83 -6.89 7.15
N ASP A 38 -7.61 -6.92 6.08
CA ASP A 38 -8.65 -5.92 5.82
C ASP A 38 -9.71 -5.88 6.94
N ALA A 39 -10.10 -7.03 7.47
CA ALA A 39 -11.03 -7.11 8.58
C ALA A 39 -10.47 -6.47 9.86
N ILE A 40 -9.19 -6.74 10.18
CA ILE A 40 -8.49 -6.15 11.32
C ILE A 40 -8.38 -4.63 11.16
N TRP A 41 -8.06 -4.15 9.96
CA TRP A 41 -8.00 -2.72 9.67
C TRP A 41 -9.36 -2.03 9.83
N ARG A 42 -10.44 -2.66 9.36
CA ARG A 42 -11.80 -2.15 9.51
C ARG A 42 -12.19 -1.98 10.98
N ASP A 43 -11.96 -3.02 11.79
CA ASP A 43 -12.25 -2.99 13.22
C ASP A 43 -11.41 -1.92 13.94
N THR A 44 -10.11 -1.87 13.64
CA THR A 44 -9.20 -0.85 14.19
C THR A 44 -9.65 0.57 13.84
N ALA A 45 -10.04 0.81 12.59
CA ALA A 45 -10.51 2.12 12.13
C ALA A 45 -11.79 2.53 12.86
N GLN A 46 -12.75 1.61 13.02
CA GLN A 46 -13.99 1.85 13.75
C GLN A 46 -13.74 2.17 15.22
N GLN A 47 -12.88 1.38 15.89
CA GLN A 47 -12.52 1.61 17.29
C GLN A 47 -11.82 2.97 17.48
N ARG A 48 -10.90 3.33 16.58
CA ARG A 48 -10.22 4.64 16.61
C ARG A 48 -11.19 5.79 16.39
N TRP A 49 -12.13 5.64 15.47
CA TRP A 49 -13.15 6.66 15.22
C TRP A 49 -14.03 6.88 16.46
N GLN A 50 -14.51 5.81 17.08
CA GLN A 50 -15.32 5.92 18.30
C GLN A 50 -14.54 6.57 19.44
N ALA A 51 -13.28 6.15 19.68
CA ALA A 51 -12.46 6.74 20.72
C ALA A 51 -12.14 8.23 20.46
N TYR A 52 -12.02 8.65 19.19
CA TYR A 52 -11.94 10.05 18.81
C TYR A 52 -13.23 10.81 19.17
N GLN A 53 -14.40 10.28 18.78
CA GLN A 53 -15.69 10.90 19.07
C GLN A 53 -15.96 11.03 20.58
N GLU A 54 -15.50 10.07 21.37
CA GLU A 54 -15.59 10.06 22.83
C GLU A 54 -14.52 10.93 23.53
N GLY A 55 -13.62 11.58 22.78
CA GLY A 55 -12.55 12.41 23.33
C GLY A 55 -11.47 11.62 24.08
N LYS A 56 -11.40 10.30 23.88
CA LYS A 56 -10.44 9.39 24.52
C LYS A 56 -9.09 9.33 23.79
N LEU A 57 -9.00 9.92 22.60
CA LEU A 57 -7.77 10.00 21.82
C LEU A 57 -7.14 11.39 21.91
N LYS A 58 -5.81 11.42 22.00
CA LYS A 58 -5.04 12.64 21.77
C LYS A 58 -5.08 12.96 20.28
N THR A 59 -5.42 14.20 19.97
CA THR A 59 -5.51 14.70 18.60
C THR A 59 -4.57 15.87 18.41
N VAL A 60 -4.01 16.00 17.22
CA VAL A 60 -3.30 17.20 16.79
C VAL A 60 -4.20 18.01 15.86
N SER A 61 -4.15 19.33 15.98
CA SER A 61 -4.90 20.21 15.10
C SER A 61 -4.31 20.20 13.69
N TYR A 62 -5.15 20.49 12.69
CA TYR A 62 -4.68 20.66 11.33
C TYR A 62 -3.60 21.74 11.21
N ALA A 63 -3.75 22.84 11.95
CA ALA A 63 -2.77 23.93 11.97
C ALA A 63 -1.39 23.47 12.43
N GLU A 64 -1.31 22.62 13.47
CA GLU A 64 -0.05 22.03 13.95
C GLU A 64 0.58 21.11 12.91
N VAL A 65 -0.20 20.27 12.23
CA VAL A 65 0.29 19.38 11.17
C VAL A 65 0.90 20.16 10.01
N MET A 66 0.25 21.26 9.62
CA MET A 66 0.69 22.08 8.49
C MET A 66 1.91 22.95 8.77
N GLN A 67 2.34 23.11 10.03
CA GLN A 67 3.55 23.88 10.36
C GLN A 67 4.80 23.30 9.70
N LYS A 68 4.89 21.98 9.50
CA LYS A 68 6.06 21.34 8.87
C LYS A 68 6.26 21.73 7.39
N TYR A 69 5.20 22.23 6.74
CA TYR A 69 5.19 22.53 5.30
C TYR A 69 5.20 24.04 5.00
N LYS A 70 5.37 24.87 6.04
CA LYS A 70 5.64 26.30 5.91
C LYS A 70 7.15 26.56 5.96
#